data_AF-A0A318ZV87-F1
#
_entry.id   AF-A0A318ZV87-F1
#
_cell.length_a   1.000
_cell.length_b   1.000
_cell.length_c   1.000
_cell.angle_alpha   90.00
_cell.angle_beta   90.00
_cell.angle_gamma   90.00
#
_symmetry.space_group_name_H-M   'P 1'
#
loop_
_entity.id
_entity.type
_entity.pdbx_description
1 polymer ?
#
loop_
_entity_poly.entity_id
_entity_poly.type
_entity_poly.pdbx_seq_one_letter_code
_entity_poly.pdbx_strand_id
1 'polypeptide(L)'
;ISFPRFIATLWTFSALASCFIIFRLYVRLLTYRRLFLDDALVVAAWITTVATAVMWQVEGPVLYHYSPVFGGQVLPTLEFLDAYLHLQGYMVAWLVLFYSGLWLVKLSFLSFFYTLGGKMRTHRIWWWVVFGFTVAWWFVCIGIIDYRCLINDTSYIMTHCGSTGHIHKDNQIIYISCAGDILTDLLILSVPIFLLWETQLPQRQKLVLLCFFLITVVIMAIALVRVILGVDYSQTMDISWFYFWSSMEMGAAVMVACAASFRQLYITSRNRHLFGR
;
A
#
# COMPACT_ATOMS: atom_id res chain seq x y z
N ILE A 1 3.94 -13.43 -15.90
CA ILE A 1 3.41 -14.47 -14.94
C ILE A 1 2.10 -15.04 -15.49
N SER A 2 1.79 -16.34 -15.38
CA SER A 2 0.51 -16.88 -15.90
C SER A 2 -0.70 -16.47 -15.06
N PHE A 3 -1.86 -16.25 -15.70
CA PHE A 3 -3.09 -15.79 -15.05
C PHE A 3 -3.53 -16.65 -13.84
N PRO A 4 -3.55 -18.01 -13.91
CA PRO A 4 -3.95 -18.81 -12.76
C PRO A 4 -3.02 -18.65 -11.56
N ARG A 5 -1.71 -18.45 -11.81
CA ARG A 5 -0.73 -18.22 -10.73
C ARG A 5 -0.93 -16.84 -10.11
N PHE A 6 -1.15 -15.82 -10.92
CA PHE A 6 -1.44 -14.46 -10.47
C PHE A 6 -2.65 -14.42 -9.54
N ILE A 7 -3.79 -14.97 -9.97
CA ILE A 7 -5.03 -15.03 -9.18
C ILE A 7 -4.86 -15.86 -7.91
N ALA A 8 -4.20 -17.02 -7.99
CA ALA A 8 -3.94 -17.85 -6.81
C ALA A 8 -3.11 -17.11 -5.74
N THR A 9 -2.07 -16.37 -6.14
CA THR A 9 -1.28 -15.57 -5.20
C THR A 9 -2.10 -14.44 -4.59
N LEU A 10 -2.90 -13.75 -5.39
CA LEU A 10 -3.71 -12.63 -4.94
C LEU A 10 -4.78 -13.06 -3.92
N TRP A 11 -5.47 -14.17 -4.15
CA TRP A 11 -6.43 -14.71 -3.18
C TRP A 11 -5.77 -15.30 -1.93
N THR A 12 -4.59 -15.91 -2.04
CA THR A 12 -3.87 -16.42 -0.86
C THR A 12 -3.44 -15.28 0.06
N PHE A 13 -2.89 -14.19 -0.47
CA PHE A 13 -2.55 -12.99 0.32
C PHE A 13 -3.80 -12.34 0.93
N SER A 14 -4.90 -12.26 0.18
CA SER A 14 -6.16 -11.71 0.68
C SER A 14 -6.76 -12.56 1.80
N ALA A 15 -6.71 -13.89 1.69
CA ALA A 15 -7.16 -14.82 2.72
C ALA A 15 -6.30 -14.73 3.98
N LEU A 16 -4.98 -14.70 3.84
CA LEU A 16 -4.06 -14.51 4.95
C LEU A 16 -4.30 -13.18 5.67
N ALA A 17 -4.43 -12.07 4.93
CA ALA A 17 -4.77 -10.77 5.49
C ALA A 17 -6.10 -10.80 6.26
N SER A 18 -7.11 -11.49 5.72
CA SER A 18 -8.41 -11.68 6.37
C SER A 18 -8.28 -12.40 7.72
N CYS A 19 -7.49 -13.47 7.78
CA CYS A 19 -7.22 -14.19 9.04
C CYS A 19 -6.57 -13.28 10.09
N PHE A 20 -5.58 -12.48 9.70
CA PHE A 20 -4.91 -11.54 10.60
C PHE A 20 -5.86 -10.45 11.13
N ILE A 21 -6.76 -9.93 10.28
CA ILE A 21 -7.77 -8.94 10.66
C ILE A 21 -8.79 -9.52 11.63
N ILE A 22 -9.33 -10.70 11.33
CA ILE A 22 -10.29 -11.38 12.20
C ILE A 22 -9.67 -11.63 13.56
N PHE A 23 -8.44 -12.17 13.58
CA PHE A 23 -7.71 -12.39 14.83
C PHE A 23 -7.49 -11.08 15.60
N ARG A 24 -7.20 -9.98 14.90
CA ARG A 24 -6.97 -8.65 15.50
C ARG A 24 -8.22 -8.11 16.16
N LEU A 25 -9.34 -8.13 15.45
CA LEU A 25 -10.61 -7.66 15.97
C LEU A 25 -11.07 -8.53 17.15
N TYR A 26 -10.90 -9.85 17.05
CA TYR A 26 -11.22 -10.78 18.13
C TYR A 26 -10.45 -10.46 19.43
N VAL A 27 -9.13 -10.35 19.36
CA VAL A 27 -8.30 -10.04 20.53
C VAL A 27 -8.62 -8.67 21.12
N ARG A 28 -8.86 -7.65 20.28
CA ARG A 28 -9.18 -6.31 20.76
C ARG A 28 -10.57 -6.23 21.41
N LEU A 29 -11.56 -6.89 20.84
CA LEU A 29 -12.88 -6.99 21.45
C LEU A 29 -12.83 -7.72 22.79
N LEU A 30 -12.05 -8.80 22.90
CA LEU A 30 -11.86 -9.51 24.17
C LEU A 30 -11.12 -8.68 25.22
N THR A 31 -10.04 -7.98 24.83
CA THR A 31 -9.15 -7.29 25.78
C THR A 31 -9.66 -5.91 26.19
N TYR A 32 -10.20 -5.13 25.25
CA TYR A 32 -10.56 -3.72 25.46
C TYR A 32 -12.06 -3.44 25.34
N ARG A 33 -12.84 -4.37 24.77
CA ARG A 33 -14.29 -4.20 24.49
C ARG A 33 -14.63 -2.93 23.71
N ARG A 34 -13.65 -2.34 23.01
CA ARG A 34 -13.77 -1.12 22.21
C ARG A 34 -12.85 -1.21 21.00
N LEU A 35 -13.31 -0.67 19.89
CA LEU A 35 -12.52 -0.51 18.67
C LEU A 35 -11.89 0.88 18.64
N PHE A 36 -10.64 0.96 18.19
CA PHE A 36 -9.93 2.23 18.03
C PHE A 36 -10.00 2.69 16.57
N LEU A 37 -9.71 3.97 16.33
CA LEU A 37 -9.64 4.53 14.96
C LEU A 37 -8.65 3.74 14.09
N ASP A 38 -7.51 3.36 14.67
CA ASP A 38 -6.52 2.47 14.08
C ASP A 38 -7.14 1.16 13.55
N ASP A 39 -8.05 0.53 14.29
CA ASP A 39 -8.73 -0.70 13.84
C ASP A 39 -9.65 -0.46 12.64
N ALA A 40 -10.41 0.66 12.66
CA ALA A 40 -11.27 1.04 11.55
C ALA A 40 -10.47 1.32 10.27
N LEU A 41 -9.30 1.97 10.38
CA LEU A 41 -8.43 2.27 9.25
C LEU A 41 -7.82 1.01 8.64
N VAL A 42 -7.36 0.04 9.44
CA VAL A 42 -6.85 -1.23 8.91
C VAL A 42 -7.97 -2.04 8.26
N VAL A 43 -9.17 -2.06 8.84
CA VAL A 43 -10.34 -2.74 8.22
C VAL A 43 -10.69 -2.09 6.88
N ALA A 44 -10.65 -0.76 6.78
CA ALA A 44 -10.86 -0.07 5.52
C ALA A 44 -9.78 -0.45 4.48
N ALA A 45 -8.50 -0.52 4.87
CA ALA A 45 -7.42 -0.98 3.99
C ALA A 45 -7.59 -2.45 3.54
N TRP A 46 -8.11 -3.31 4.42
CA TRP A 46 -8.44 -4.68 4.06
C TRP A 46 -9.59 -4.74 3.05
N ILE A 47 -10.62 -3.90 3.21
CA ILE A 47 -11.73 -3.81 2.24
C ILE A 47 -11.21 -3.39 0.87
N THR A 48 -10.32 -2.39 0.78
CA THR A 48 -9.72 -2.00 -0.50
C THR A 48 -8.89 -3.13 -1.10
N THR A 49 -8.17 -3.90 -0.27
CA THR A 49 -7.42 -5.09 -0.71
C THR A 49 -8.35 -6.12 -1.35
N VAL A 50 -9.45 -6.48 -0.68
CA VAL A 50 -10.43 -7.44 -1.21
C VAL A 50 -11.12 -6.90 -2.46
N ALA A 51 -11.45 -5.60 -2.50
CA ALA A 51 -12.05 -4.97 -3.67
C ALA A 51 -11.12 -5.08 -4.90
N THR A 52 -9.85 -4.73 -4.76
CA THR A 52 -8.87 -4.87 -5.85
C THR A 52 -8.66 -6.33 -6.26
N ALA A 53 -8.76 -7.28 -5.33
CA ALA A 53 -8.69 -8.70 -5.63
C ALA A 53 -9.87 -9.17 -6.52
N VAL A 54 -11.08 -8.72 -6.19
CA VAL A 54 -12.29 -8.99 -6.99
C VAL A 54 -12.17 -8.34 -8.37
N MET A 55 -11.68 -7.10 -8.46
CA MET A 55 -11.48 -6.44 -9.75
C MET A 55 -10.55 -7.24 -10.67
N TRP A 56 -9.44 -7.74 -10.13
CA TRP A 56 -8.51 -8.59 -10.88
C TRP A 56 -9.10 -9.94 -11.29
N GLN A 57 -10.00 -10.51 -10.49
CA GLN A 57 -10.71 -11.74 -10.84
C GLN A 57 -11.63 -11.54 -12.05
N VAL A 58 -12.26 -10.36 -12.16
CA VAL A 58 -13.22 -10.03 -13.23
C VAL A 58 -12.50 -9.56 -14.51
N GLU A 59 -11.57 -8.61 -14.39
CA GLU A 59 -10.93 -7.94 -15.54
C GLU A 59 -9.58 -8.56 -15.94
N GLY A 60 -8.96 -9.35 -15.06
CA GLY A 60 -7.70 -10.02 -15.36
C GLY A 60 -7.72 -10.88 -16.63
N PRO A 61 -8.79 -11.66 -16.93
CA PRO A 61 -8.88 -12.41 -18.18
C PRO A 61 -8.73 -11.53 -19.44
N VAL A 62 -9.29 -10.32 -19.43
CA VAL A 62 -9.21 -9.38 -20.55
C VAL A 62 -7.77 -8.92 -20.78
N LEU A 63 -7.08 -8.51 -19.72
CA LEU A 63 -5.66 -8.10 -19.80
C LEU A 63 -4.78 -9.23 -20.36
N TYR A 64 -5.01 -10.46 -19.90
CA TYR A 64 -4.23 -11.62 -20.33
C TYR A 64 -4.54 -12.09 -21.75
N HIS A 65 -5.81 -12.02 -22.16
CA HIS A 65 -6.24 -12.36 -23.52
C HIS A 65 -5.62 -11.42 -24.55
N TYR A 66 -5.55 -10.13 -24.24
CA TYR A 66 -5.00 -9.11 -25.14
C TYR A 66 -3.50 -8.82 -24.91
N SER A 67 -2.82 -9.59 -24.07
CA SER A 67 -1.37 -9.50 -23.86
C SER A 67 -0.53 -9.48 -25.16
N PRO A 68 -0.86 -10.27 -26.22
CA PRO A 68 -0.14 -10.22 -27.50
C PRO A 68 -0.30 -8.89 -28.25
N VAL A 69 -1.43 -8.20 -28.07
CA VAL A 69 -1.69 -6.87 -28.65
C VAL A 69 -0.85 -5.82 -27.93
N PHE A 70 -0.80 -5.87 -26.59
CA PHE A 70 0.07 -4.99 -25.79
C PHE A 70 1.56 -5.20 -26.08
N GLY A 71 1.97 -6.42 -26.40
CA GLY A 71 3.33 -6.76 -26.80
C GLY A 71 3.67 -6.42 -28.26
N GLY A 72 2.75 -5.83 -29.03
CA GLY A 72 2.95 -5.47 -30.43
C GLY A 72 3.06 -6.66 -31.39
N GLN A 73 2.66 -7.86 -30.95
CA GLN A 73 2.71 -9.08 -31.76
C GLN A 73 1.50 -9.21 -32.69
N VAL A 74 0.39 -8.56 -32.35
CA VAL A 74 -0.87 -8.59 -33.11
C VAL A 74 -1.41 -7.17 -33.23
N LEU A 75 -1.96 -6.83 -34.41
CA LEU A 75 -2.61 -5.54 -34.65
C LEU A 75 -3.91 -5.42 -33.83
N PRO A 76 -4.20 -4.24 -33.27
CA PRO A 76 -5.42 -4.02 -32.49
C PRO A 76 -6.66 -4.11 -33.39
N THR A 77 -7.65 -4.91 -32.96
CA THR A 77 -8.97 -5.02 -33.60
C THR A 77 -9.96 -3.99 -33.03
N LEU A 78 -11.11 -3.76 -33.69
CA LEU A 78 -12.16 -2.91 -33.11
C LEU A 78 -12.67 -3.44 -31.76
N GLU A 79 -12.82 -4.76 -31.62
CA GLU A 79 -13.22 -5.41 -30.37
C GLU A 79 -12.20 -5.18 -29.23
N PHE A 80 -10.90 -5.12 -29.57
CA PHE A 80 -9.87 -4.76 -28.61
C PHE A 80 -10.04 -3.32 -28.10
N LEU A 81 -10.44 -2.38 -28.96
CA LEU A 81 -10.57 -0.97 -28.56
C LEU A 81 -11.66 -0.78 -27.52
N ASP A 82 -12.83 -1.40 -27.70
CA ASP A 82 -13.93 -1.35 -26.73
C ASP A 82 -13.55 -2.02 -25.41
N ALA A 83 -12.91 -3.20 -25.47
CA ALA A 83 -12.42 -3.90 -24.29
C ALA A 83 -11.31 -3.12 -23.56
N TYR A 84 -10.47 -2.41 -24.30
CA TYR A 84 -9.38 -1.60 -23.76
C TYR A 84 -9.90 -0.39 -23.00
N LEU A 85 -10.88 0.34 -23.55
CA LEU A 85 -11.52 1.46 -22.87
C LEU A 85 -12.18 1.03 -21.56
N HIS A 86 -12.88 -0.11 -21.58
CA HIS A 86 -13.46 -0.68 -20.38
C HIS A 86 -12.36 -0.96 -19.34
N LEU A 87 -11.32 -1.69 -19.74
CA LEU A 87 -10.19 -2.05 -18.89
C LEU A 87 -9.50 -0.81 -18.28
N GLN A 88 -9.30 0.26 -19.05
CA GLN A 88 -8.67 1.49 -18.55
C GLN A 88 -9.47 2.15 -17.43
N GLY A 89 -10.80 2.21 -17.54
CA GLY A 89 -11.66 2.72 -16.47
C GLY A 89 -11.50 1.92 -15.17
N TYR A 90 -11.40 0.59 -15.27
CA TYR A 90 -11.12 -0.27 -14.12
C TYR A 90 -9.72 -0.05 -13.55
N MET A 91 -8.71 0.22 -14.39
CA MET A 91 -7.36 0.52 -13.92
C MET A 91 -7.31 1.79 -13.08
N VAL A 92 -8.10 2.83 -13.41
CA VAL A 92 -8.18 4.05 -12.56
C VAL A 92 -8.70 3.69 -11.18
N ALA A 93 -9.84 2.99 -11.14
CA ALA A 93 -10.45 2.59 -9.88
C ALA A 93 -9.50 1.71 -9.05
N TRP A 94 -8.77 0.80 -9.71
CA TRP A 94 -7.76 -0.03 -9.06
C TRP A 94 -6.62 0.81 -8.47
N LEU A 95 -6.04 1.74 -9.22
CA LEU A 95 -4.96 2.61 -8.76
C LEU A 95 -5.39 3.44 -7.55
N VAL A 96 -6.58 4.03 -7.60
CA VAL A 96 -7.14 4.82 -6.50
C VAL A 96 -7.32 3.97 -5.25
N LEU A 97 -7.86 2.75 -5.39
CA LEU A 97 -8.03 1.81 -4.27
C LEU A 97 -6.69 1.34 -3.70
N PHE A 98 -5.71 1.08 -4.56
CA PHE A 98 -4.36 0.68 -4.17
C PHE A 98 -3.66 1.77 -3.34
N TYR A 99 -3.57 3.00 -3.86
CA TYR A 99 -2.97 4.13 -3.13
C TYR A 99 -3.74 4.42 -1.84
N SER A 100 -5.07 4.39 -1.87
CA SER A 100 -5.88 4.60 -0.67
C SER A 100 -5.64 3.51 0.37
N GLY A 101 -5.55 2.25 -0.03
CA GLY A 101 -5.28 1.12 0.87
C GLY A 101 -3.95 1.23 1.60
N LEU A 102 -2.88 1.53 0.87
CA LEU A 102 -1.54 1.75 1.45
C LEU A 102 -1.54 2.92 2.44
N TRP A 103 -2.21 4.02 2.11
CA TRP A 103 -2.25 5.19 2.98
C TRP A 103 -3.13 4.97 4.22
N LEU A 104 -4.21 4.21 4.10
CA LEU A 104 -5.01 3.79 5.26
C LEU A 104 -4.18 2.99 6.26
N VAL A 105 -3.27 2.12 5.79
CA VAL A 105 -2.30 1.42 6.66
C VAL A 105 -1.35 2.41 7.34
N LYS A 106 -0.79 3.37 6.61
CA LYS A 106 0.09 4.43 7.16
C LYS A 106 -0.62 5.27 8.23
N LEU A 107 -1.86 5.65 7.96
CA LEU A 107 -2.70 6.41 8.89
C LEU A 107 -3.07 5.57 10.14
N SER A 108 -3.26 4.26 9.99
CA SER A 108 -3.42 3.33 11.11
C SER A 108 -2.20 3.38 12.04
N PHE A 109 -0.98 3.25 11.49
CA PHE A 109 0.26 3.38 12.27
C PHE A 109 0.37 4.74 12.98
N LEU A 110 0.08 5.84 12.27
CA LEU A 110 0.09 7.17 12.88
C LEU A 110 -0.94 7.29 14.01
N SER A 111 -2.17 6.83 13.81
CA SER A 111 -3.22 6.83 14.85
C SER A 111 -2.79 5.99 16.06
N PHE A 112 -2.13 4.87 15.83
CA PHE A 112 -1.58 4.03 16.88
C PHE A 112 -0.55 4.81 17.70
N PHE A 113 0.43 5.46 17.06
CA PHE A 113 1.48 6.22 17.75
C PHE A 113 0.96 7.46 18.46
N TYR A 114 -0.08 8.11 17.92
CA TYR A 114 -0.76 9.22 18.58
C TYR A 114 -1.30 8.83 19.95
N THR A 115 -1.96 7.66 20.01
CA THR A 115 -2.54 7.12 21.24
C THR A 115 -1.46 6.80 22.28
N LEU A 116 -0.30 6.30 21.82
CA LEU A 116 0.81 5.92 22.70
C LEU A 116 1.57 7.14 23.26
N GLY A 117 1.78 8.18 22.46
CA GLY A 117 2.56 9.37 22.83
C GLY A 117 1.77 10.53 23.42
N GLY A 118 0.51 10.33 23.82
CA GLY A 118 -0.45 11.39 24.11
C GLY A 118 -0.06 12.40 25.21
N LYS A 119 0.92 12.11 26.06
CA LYS A 119 1.32 12.97 27.20
C LYS A 119 2.36 14.05 26.85
N MET A 120 3.09 13.94 25.74
CA MET A 120 4.22 14.83 25.43
C MET A 120 3.86 15.83 24.32
N ARG A 121 3.99 17.14 24.61
CA ARG A 121 3.59 18.22 23.69
C ARG A 121 4.48 18.27 22.44
N THR A 122 5.79 18.08 22.59
CA THR A 122 6.76 18.03 21.48
C THR A 122 6.45 16.89 20.51
N HIS A 123 6.22 15.69 21.05
CA HIS A 123 5.80 14.53 20.26
C HIS A 123 4.49 14.80 19.48
N ARG A 124 3.52 15.47 20.11
CA ARG A 124 2.24 15.80 19.44
C ARG A 124 2.42 16.77 18.27
N ILE A 125 3.28 17.76 18.42
CA ILE A 125 3.58 18.71 17.33
C ILE A 125 4.24 17.97 16.16
N TRP A 126 5.27 17.17 16.45
CA TRP A 126 5.95 16.37 15.43
C TRP A 126 4.98 15.41 14.71
N TRP A 127 4.10 14.75 15.48
CA TRP A 127 3.07 13.88 14.93
C TRP A 127 2.14 14.60 13.95
N TRP A 128 1.68 15.83 14.27
CA TRP A 128 0.83 16.61 13.36
C TRP A 128 1.56 17.02 12.08
N VAL A 129 2.85 17.32 12.16
CA VAL A 129 3.68 17.60 10.98
C VAL A 129 3.77 16.36 10.08
N VAL A 130 4.08 15.20 10.65
CA VAL A 130 4.17 13.94 9.88
C VAL A 130 2.80 13.58 9.31
N PHE A 131 1.73 13.67 10.09
CA PHE A 131 0.36 13.41 9.62
C PHE A 131 -0.02 14.32 8.45
N GLY A 132 0.22 15.63 8.58
CA GLY A 132 -0.06 16.59 7.52
C GLY A 132 0.72 16.29 6.24
N PHE A 133 2.00 15.93 6.37
CA PHE A 133 2.84 15.54 5.23
C PHE A 133 2.34 14.25 4.56
N THR A 134 2.02 13.21 5.33
CA THR A 134 1.50 11.94 4.80
C THR A 134 0.18 12.14 4.04
N VAL A 135 -0.74 12.93 4.60
CA VAL A 135 -2.03 13.24 3.95
C VAL A 135 -1.83 14.11 2.70
N ALA A 136 -0.94 15.11 2.74
CA ALA A 136 -0.63 15.92 1.57
C ALA A 136 -0.04 15.06 0.43
N TRP A 137 0.88 14.16 0.76
CA TRP A 137 1.50 13.26 -0.22
C TRP A 137 0.48 12.30 -0.85
N TRP A 138 -0.54 11.87 -0.08
CA TRP A 138 -1.67 11.09 -0.63
C TRP A 138 -2.40 11.81 -1.76
N PHE A 139 -2.75 13.08 -1.54
CA PHE A 139 -3.43 13.89 -2.56
C PHE A 139 -2.54 14.11 -3.77
N VAL A 140 -1.23 14.24 -3.58
CA VAL A 140 -0.26 14.30 -4.69
C VAL A 140 -0.27 13.00 -5.49
N CYS A 141 -0.18 11.84 -4.85
CA CYS A 141 -0.22 10.55 -5.54
C CYS A 141 -1.52 10.32 -6.32
N ILE A 142 -2.67 10.71 -5.76
CA ILE A 142 -3.96 10.65 -6.47
C ILE A 142 -3.98 11.63 -7.64
N GLY A 143 -3.55 12.88 -7.43
CA GLY A 143 -3.58 13.92 -8.45
C GLY A 143 -2.61 13.71 -9.62
N ILE A 144 -1.57 12.91 -9.40
CA ILE A 144 -0.56 12.55 -10.40
C ILE A 144 -1.05 11.43 -11.35
N ILE A 145 -2.12 10.70 -11.00
CA ILE A 145 -2.70 9.69 -11.88
C ILE A 145 -3.11 10.36 -13.20
N ASP A 146 -2.64 9.83 -14.33
CA ASP A 146 -3.00 10.38 -15.65
C ASP A 146 -4.41 9.96 -16.05
N TYR A 147 -5.39 10.68 -15.49
CA TYR A 147 -6.81 10.51 -15.81
C TYR A 147 -7.10 10.76 -17.30
N ARG A 148 -6.27 11.54 -18.00
CA ARG A 148 -6.48 11.81 -19.44
C ARG A 148 -6.08 10.61 -20.27
N CYS A 149 -5.00 9.92 -19.91
CA CYS A 149 -4.63 8.70 -20.61
C CYS A 149 -5.48 7.48 -20.24
N LEU A 150 -6.27 7.53 -19.16
CA LEU A 150 -7.12 6.42 -18.72
C LEU A 150 -8.65 6.61 -18.96
N ILE A 151 -9.15 7.84 -19.17
CA ILE A 151 -10.60 8.11 -19.27
C ILE A 151 -10.98 8.90 -20.55
N ASN A 152 -10.01 9.53 -21.23
CA ASN A 152 -10.32 10.44 -22.34
C ASN A 152 -10.67 9.72 -23.66
N ASP A 153 -11.11 10.49 -24.66
CA ASP A 153 -11.47 9.96 -25.97
C ASP A 153 -10.36 9.11 -26.61
N THR A 154 -10.77 8.04 -27.31
CA THR A 154 -9.89 7.10 -28.03
C THR A 154 -8.89 7.80 -28.94
N SER A 155 -9.30 8.88 -29.60
CA SER A 155 -8.45 9.69 -30.48
C SER A 155 -7.30 10.36 -29.73
N TYR A 156 -7.52 10.80 -28.48
CA TYR A 156 -6.47 11.38 -27.65
C TYR A 156 -5.51 10.31 -27.15
N ILE A 157 -6.04 9.17 -26.70
CA ILE A 157 -5.24 8.06 -26.15
C ILE A 157 -4.26 7.51 -27.20
N MET A 158 -4.75 7.20 -28.39
CA MET A 158 -3.91 6.63 -29.46
C MET A 158 -2.85 7.60 -29.98
N THR A 159 -3.10 8.91 -29.88
CA THR A 159 -2.19 9.93 -30.42
C THR A 159 -1.12 10.37 -29.41
N HIS A 160 -1.46 10.42 -28.12
CA HIS A 160 -0.60 11.03 -27.10
C HIS A 160 -0.02 10.02 -26.10
N CYS A 161 -0.77 8.99 -25.70
CA CYS A 161 -0.36 8.10 -24.61
C CYS A 161 0.67 7.04 -25.05
N GLY A 162 0.80 6.76 -26.34
CA GLY A 162 1.86 5.90 -26.89
C GLY A 162 3.17 6.62 -27.24
N SER A 163 3.25 7.94 -27.05
CA SER A 163 4.43 8.73 -27.41
C SER A 163 5.60 8.47 -26.45
N THR A 164 6.82 8.33 -26.96
CA THR A 164 8.03 8.12 -26.15
C THR A 164 8.24 9.21 -25.10
N GLY A 165 7.85 10.45 -25.42
CA GLY A 165 7.90 11.57 -24.48
C GLY A 165 6.89 11.46 -23.34
N HIS A 166 5.73 10.83 -23.56
CA HIS A 166 4.74 10.55 -22.50
C HIS A 166 5.21 9.39 -21.62
N ILE A 167 5.70 8.30 -22.20
CA ILE A 167 6.24 7.15 -21.46
C ILE A 167 7.39 7.59 -20.53
N HIS A 168 8.27 8.50 -20.97
CA HIS A 168 9.32 9.02 -20.11
C HIS A 168 8.78 9.81 -18.91
N LYS A 169 7.73 10.63 -19.13
CA LYS A 169 7.07 11.38 -18.06
C LYS A 169 6.36 10.46 -17.07
N ASP A 170 5.68 9.43 -17.54
CA ASP A 170 5.01 8.44 -16.70
C ASP A 170 6.01 7.70 -15.82
N ASN A 171 7.14 7.28 -16.39
CA ASN A 171 8.23 6.69 -15.63
C ASN A 171 8.76 7.65 -14.55
N GLN A 172 9.01 8.93 -14.89
CA GLN A 172 9.44 9.94 -13.91
C GLN A 172 8.43 10.12 -12.78
N ILE A 173 7.14 10.14 -13.11
CA ILE A 173 6.02 10.21 -12.15
C ILE A 173 6.05 9.02 -11.19
N ILE A 174 6.25 7.81 -11.69
CA ILE A 174 6.35 6.60 -10.87
C ILE A 174 7.55 6.70 -9.92
N TYR A 175 8.71 7.14 -10.41
CA TYR A 175 9.91 7.34 -9.59
C TYR A 175 9.69 8.37 -8.47
N ILE A 176 9.07 9.51 -8.78
CA ILE A 176 8.77 10.56 -7.78
C ILE A 176 7.79 10.04 -6.73
N SER A 177 6.73 9.36 -7.18
CA SER A 177 5.72 8.80 -6.28
C SER A 177 6.34 7.77 -5.33
N CYS A 178 7.19 6.87 -5.85
CA CYS A 178 7.96 5.91 -5.07
C CYS A 178 8.89 6.58 -4.06
N ALA A 179 9.65 7.60 -4.48
CA ALA A 179 10.58 8.30 -3.60
C ALA A 179 9.85 8.94 -2.42
N GLY A 180 8.70 9.56 -2.68
CA GLY A 180 7.90 10.13 -1.60
C GLY A 180 7.18 9.09 -0.74
N ASP A 181 6.82 7.94 -1.29
CA ASP A 181 6.29 6.82 -0.52
C ASP A 181 7.30 6.37 0.55
N ILE A 182 8.55 6.13 0.14
CA ILE A 182 9.67 5.81 1.04
C ILE A 182 9.89 6.94 2.06
N LEU A 183 9.85 8.19 1.62
CA LEU A 183 10.02 9.34 2.52
C LEU A 183 8.93 9.39 3.59
N THR A 184 7.66 9.17 3.22
CA THR A 184 6.56 9.12 4.19
C THR A 184 6.74 7.96 5.19
N ASP A 185 7.25 6.81 4.76
CA ASP A 185 7.54 5.69 5.65
C ASP A 185 8.63 6.02 6.66
N LEU A 186 9.71 6.67 6.21
CA LEU A 186 10.80 7.15 7.07
C LEU A 186 10.31 8.19 8.08
N LEU A 187 9.41 9.09 7.66
CA LEU A 187 8.81 10.07 8.55
C LEU A 187 7.90 9.42 9.60
N ILE A 188 7.08 8.45 9.22
CA ILE A 188 6.25 7.70 10.17
C ILE A 188 7.12 6.91 11.14
N LEU A 189 8.22 6.32 10.67
CA LEU A 189 9.26 5.67 11.49
C LEU A 189 9.88 6.60 12.52
N SER A 190 10.06 7.87 12.19
CA SER A 190 10.67 8.85 13.09
C SER A 190 9.80 9.12 14.34
N VAL A 191 8.47 8.98 14.22
CA VAL A 191 7.51 9.24 15.32
C VAL A 191 7.78 8.35 16.54
N PRO A 192 7.77 7.01 16.44
CA PRO A 192 8.10 6.16 17.59
C PRO A 192 9.55 6.34 18.04
N ILE A 193 10.51 6.63 17.15
CA ILE A 193 11.91 6.86 17.54
C ILE A 193 12.01 8.08 18.47
N PHE A 194 11.34 9.17 18.10
CA PHE A 194 11.31 10.39 18.91
C PHE A 194 10.62 10.14 20.26
N LEU A 195 9.50 9.41 20.26
CA LEU A 195 8.82 8.98 21.48
C LEU A 195 9.74 8.15 22.40
N LEU A 196 10.51 7.24 21.82
CA LEU A 196 11.44 6.37 22.54
C LEU A 196 12.66 7.13 23.07
N TRP A 197 13.07 8.23 22.45
CA TRP A 197 14.19 9.03 22.95
C TRP A 197 13.83 9.74 24.26
N GLU A 198 12.63 10.31 24.34
CA GLU A 198 12.19 11.03 25.55
C GLU A 198 11.65 10.12 26.66
N THR A 199 11.21 8.89 26.34
CA THR A 199 10.67 7.96 27.35
C THR A 199 11.73 7.03 27.94
N GLN A 200 11.73 6.88 29.28
CA GLN A 200 12.57 5.93 30.02
C GLN A 200 12.11 4.46 29.89
N LEU A 201 11.72 4.02 28.71
CA LEU A 201 11.37 2.61 28.48
C LEU A 201 12.63 1.72 28.46
N PRO A 202 12.54 0.46 28.92
CA PRO A 202 13.66 -0.48 28.88
C PRO A 202 14.09 -0.76 27.42
N GLN A 203 15.40 -0.64 27.17
CA GLN A 203 16.07 -0.71 25.85
C GLN A 203 15.64 -1.92 24.99
N ARG A 204 15.35 -3.07 25.61
CA ARG A 204 14.90 -4.29 24.91
C ARG A 204 13.55 -4.15 24.21
N GLN A 205 12.64 -3.35 24.76
CA GLN A 205 11.32 -3.09 24.14
C GLN A 205 11.45 -2.06 23.01
N LYS A 206 12.39 -1.09 23.14
CA LYS A 206 12.73 -0.11 22.11
C LYS A 206 13.25 -0.78 20.83
N LEU A 207 14.25 -1.64 20.97
CA LEU A 207 14.90 -2.33 19.85
C LEU A 207 13.93 -3.23 19.09
N VAL A 208 13.05 -3.91 19.81
CA VAL A 208 12.06 -4.84 19.26
C VAL A 208 11.02 -4.15 18.38
N LEU A 209 10.55 -2.98 18.82
CA LEU A 209 9.59 -2.15 18.08
C LEU A 209 10.24 -1.58 16.82
N LEU A 210 11.46 -1.09 16.96
CA LEU A 210 12.29 -0.57 15.89
C LEU A 210 12.56 -1.65 14.83
N CYS A 211 13.00 -2.85 15.22
CA CYS A 211 13.33 -3.94 14.29
C CYS A 211 12.14 -4.40 13.45
N PHE A 212 10.93 -4.50 14.02
CA PHE A 212 9.78 -4.92 13.23
C PHE A 212 9.37 -3.85 12.23
N PHE A 213 9.41 -2.58 12.63
CA PHE A 213 9.14 -1.48 11.70
C PHE A 213 10.21 -1.39 10.61
N LEU A 214 11.49 -1.58 10.96
CA LEU A 214 12.59 -1.66 10.00
C LEU A 214 12.43 -2.83 9.03
N ILE A 215 12.04 -4.02 9.52
CA ILE A 215 11.75 -5.18 8.65
C ILE A 215 10.62 -4.86 7.68
N THR A 216 9.58 -4.16 8.14
CA THR A 216 8.46 -3.74 7.29
C THR A 216 8.95 -2.83 6.18
N VAL A 217 9.71 -1.79 6.52
CA VAL A 217 10.28 -0.83 5.56
C VAL A 217 11.29 -1.48 4.62
N VAL A 218 12.08 -2.45 5.10
CA VAL A 218 13.01 -3.22 4.27
C VAL A 218 12.26 -4.13 3.31
N ILE A 219 11.16 -4.76 3.72
CA ILE A 219 10.33 -5.58 2.82
C ILE A 219 9.67 -4.70 1.76
N MET A 220 9.13 -3.52 2.13
CA MET A 220 8.58 -2.53 1.20
C MET A 220 9.65 -2.03 0.22
N ALA A 221 10.83 -1.66 0.72
CA ALA A 221 11.94 -1.20 -0.09
C ALA A 221 12.47 -2.28 -1.04
N ILE A 222 12.55 -3.54 -0.61
CA ILE A 222 12.98 -4.67 -1.46
C ILE A 222 11.94 -4.93 -2.56
N ALA A 223 10.64 -4.85 -2.26
CA ALA A 223 9.59 -4.97 -3.26
C ALA A 223 9.70 -3.86 -4.32
N LEU A 224 9.88 -2.60 -3.88
CA LEU A 224 10.05 -1.43 -4.74
C LEU A 224 11.32 -1.48 -5.61
N VAL A 225 12.47 -1.80 -5.01
CA VAL A 225 13.73 -1.95 -5.73
C VAL A 225 13.65 -3.05 -6.78
N ARG A 226 12.89 -4.13 -6.51
CA ARG A 226 12.70 -5.21 -7.48
C ARG A 226 11.80 -4.81 -8.64
N VAL A 227 10.81 -3.94 -8.41
CA VAL A 227 9.98 -3.36 -9.47
C VAL A 227 10.80 -2.41 -10.34
N ILE A 228 11.66 -1.58 -9.74
CA ILE A 228 12.50 -0.60 -10.43
C ILE A 228 13.66 -1.26 -11.20
N LEU A 229 14.34 -2.24 -10.61
CA LEU A 229 15.48 -2.92 -11.25
C LEU A 229 15.06 -4.04 -12.21
N GLY A 230 13.79 -4.44 -12.20
CA GLY A 230 13.20 -5.31 -13.22
C GLY A 230 12.94 -4.59 -14.55
N VAL A 231 13.27 -3.30 -14.63
CA VAL A 231 13.06 -2.43 -15.78
C VAL A 231 14.38 -2.31 -16.54
N ASP A 232 14.52 -3.10 -17.61
CA ASP A 232 15.46 -2.69 -18.64
C ASP A 232 14.92 -1.42 -19.29
N TYR A 233 15.72 -0.36 -19.29
CA TYR A 233 15.39 0.99 -19.77
C TYR A 233 14.93 1.04 -21.25
N SER A 234 15.02 -0.09 -21.96
CA SER A 234 14.68 -0.28 -23.38
C SER A 234 13.45 -1.16 -23.62
N GLN A 235 12.83 -1.73 -22.58
CA GLN A 235 11.65 -2.59 -22.71
C GLN A 235 10.44 -2.01 -21.97
N THR A 236 9.26 -2.11 -22.58
CA THR A 236 7.98 -1.76 -21.94
C THR A 236 7.79 -2.60 -20.68
N MET A 237 7.47 -1.95 -19.56
CA MET A 237 7.16 -2.62 -18.29
C MET A 237 6.11 -3.72 -18.50
N ASP A 238 6.37 -4.95 -18.03
CA ASP A 238 5.32 -5.96 -17.98
C ASP A 238 4.29 -5.53 -16.93
N ILE A 239 3.21 -4.95 -17.42
CA ILE A 239 2.08 -4.44 -16.64
C ILE A 239 1.57 -5.52 -15.67
N SER A 240 1.57 -6.79 -16.08
CA SER A 240 1.10 -7.90 -15.23
C SER A 240 2.04 -8.15 -14.05
N TRP A 241 3.34 -7.93 -14.24
CA TRP A 241 4.34 -8.09 -13.18
C TRP A 241 4.27 -6.97 -12.14
N PHE A 242 4.05 -5.74 -12.58
CA PHE A 242 3.83 -4.60 -11.70
C PHE A 242 2.64 -4.85 -10.77
N TYR A 243 1.46 -5.18 -11.33
CA TYR A 243 0.24 -5.41 -10.56
C TYR A 243 0.34 -6.60 -9.60
N PHE A 244 1.12 -7.62 -9.96
CA PHE A 244 1.40 -8.76 -9.09
C PHE A 244 2.11 -8.33 -7.82
N TRP A 245 3.18 -7.54 -7.94
CA TRP A 245 3.93 -7.04 -6.79
C TRP A 245 3.10 -6.09 -5.93
N SER A 246 2.37 -5.15 -6.54
CA SER A 246 1.49 -4.22 -5.82
C SER A 246 0.41 -4.95 -5.01
N SER A 247 -0.14 -6.05 -5.53
CA SER A 247 -1.14 -6.84 -4.81
C SER A 247 -0.54 -7.55 -3.59
N MET A 248 0.68 -8.11 -3.73
CA MET A 248 1.40 -8.72 -2.61
C MET A 248 1.78 -7.69 -1.54
N GLU A 249 2.21 -6.51 -1.96
CA GLU A 249 2.59 -5.39 -1.11
C GLU A 249 1.42 -4.95 -0.22
N MET A 250 0.25 -4.71 -0.81
CA MET A 250 -0.93 -4.29 -0.06
C MET A 250 -1.38 -5.35 0.97
N GLY A 251 -1.39 -6.63 0.58
CA GLY A 251 -1.69 -7.73 1.51
C GLY A 251 -0.68 -7.83 2.66
N ALA A 252 0.61 -7.67 2.35
CA ALA A 252 1.68 -7.64 3.35
C ALA A 252 1.54 -6.46 4.32
N ALA A 253 1.24 -5.26 3.81
CA ALA A 253 1.04 -4.06 4.61
C ALA A 253 -0.08 -4.25 5.66
N VAL A 254 -1.22 -4.83 5.25
CA VAL A 254 -2.34 -5.15 6.16
C VAL A 254 -1.95 -6.17 7.22
N MET A 255 -1.29 -7.27 6.84
CA MET A 255 -0.82 -8.29 7.79
C MET A 255 0.14 -7.70 8.81
N VAL A 256 1.08 -6.85 8.37
CA VAL A 256 2.05 -6.21 9.25
C VAL A 256 1.39 -5.20 10.18
N ALA A 257 0.45 -4.39 9.69
CA ALA A 257 -0.34 -3.49 10.52
C ALA A 257 -1.06 -4.26 11.64
N CYS A 258 -1.61 -5.44 11.32
CA CYS A 258 -2.20 -6.34 12.31
C CYS A 258 -1.16 -6.83 13.31
N ALA A 259 -0.05 -7.39 12.85
CA ALA A 259 1.03 -7.94 13.67
C ALA A 259 1.64 -6.92 14.65
N ALA A 260 1.87 -5.68 14.18
CA ALA A 260 2.46 -4.61 14.98
C ALA A 260 1.61 -4.30 16.22
N SER A 261 0.29 -4.25 16.06
CA SER A 261 -0.63 -3.96 17.17
C SER A 261 -0.59 -5.01 18.28
N PHE A 262 -0.58 -6.31 17.94
CA PHE A 262 -0.57 -7.38 18.93
C PHE A 262 0.66 -7.34 19.81
N ARG A 263 1.83 -7.07 19.22
CA ARG A 263 3.08 -7.08 19.96
C ARG A 263 3.13 -5.95 20.98
N GLN A 264 2.66 -4.77 20.60
CA GLN A 264 2.55 -3.64 21.52
C GLN A 264 1.55 -3.90 22.64
N LEU A 265 0.43 -4.57 22.35
CA LEU A 265 -0.52 -5.02 23.35
C LEU A 265 0.11 -6.02 24.33
N TYR A 266 0.83 -7.03 23.84
CA TYR A 266 1.50 -8.03 24.66
C TYR A 266 2.63 -7.45 25.52
N ILE A 267 3.39 -6.50 24.98
CA ILE A 267 4.44 -5.80 25.75
C ILE A 267 3.79 -4.92 26.84
N THR A 268 2.71 -4.21 26.52
CA THR A 268 2.00 -3.35 27.47
C THR A 268 1.33 -4.17 28.58
N SER A 269 0.70 -5.30 28.26
CA SER A 269 0.08 -6.19 29.25
C SER A 269 1.11 -6.81 30.18
N ARG A 270 2.27 -7.25 29.65
CA ARG A 270 3.35 -7.81 30.46
C ARG A 270 3.99 -6.76 31.38
N ASN A 271 4.11 -5.51 30.93
CA ASN A 271 4.58 -4.42 31.79
C ASN A 271 3.56 -4.08 32.89
N ARG A 272 2.25 -4.13 32.62
CA ARG A 272 1.23 -4.00 33.68
C ARG A 272 1.31 -5.12 34.71
N HIS A 273 1.56 -6.36 34.27
CA HIS A 273 1.72 -7.50 35.16
C HIS A 273 2.98 -7.41 36.04
N LEU A 274 4.04 -6.74 35.56
CA LEU A 274 5.27 -6.48 36.31
C LEU A 274 5.17 -5.24 37.22
N PHE A 275 4.25 -4.31 36.95
CA PHE A 275 4.05 -3.08 37.73
C PHE A 275 2.77 -3.03 38.56
N GLY A 276 2.09 -4.18 38.76
CA GLY A 276 1.09 -4.39 39.80
C GLY A 276 0.25 -3.16 40.17
N ARG A 277 -0.70 -2.81 39.32
CA ARG A 277 -1.92 -2.08 39.71
C ARG A 277 -3.10 -2.75 39.04
#